data_AF-A0AAV2C0Z6-F1
#
_entry.id   AF-A0AAV2C0Z6-F1
#
_cell.length_a   1.000
_cell.length_b   1.000
_cell.length_c   1.000
_cell.angle_alpha   90.00
_cell.angle_beta   90.00
_cell.angle_gamma   90.00
#
_symmetry.space_group_name_H-M   'P 1'
#
loop_
_entity.id
_entity.type
_entity.pdbx_description
1 polymer ?
#
loop_
_entity_poly.entity_id
_entity_poly.type
_entity_poly.pdbx_seq_one_letter_code
_entity_poly.pdbx_strand_id
1 'polypeptide(L)' 'MNFFIMHLAIADLTVGVINVLTDIIWRTTVAFYADNIACKLIKYLQALVTYSSTYVLVALSVDRYDAIAHPMNFSTS' A
#
# COMPACT_ATOMS: atom_id res chain seq x y z
N MET A 1 4.21 1.27 -18.32
CA MET A 1 4.72 0.10 -17.57
C MET A 1 5.67 0.47 -16.43
N ASN A 2 6.82 1.13 -16.68
CA ASN A 2 7.77 1.47 -15.60
C ASN A 2 7.20 2.41 -14.52
N PHE A 3 6.45 3.45 -14.90
CA PHE A 3 5.86 4.38 -13.92
C PHE A 3 4.84 3.69 -13.01
N PHE A 4 4.08 2.74 -13.56
CA PHE A 4 3.10 1.95 -12.83
C PHE A 4 3.77 0.96 -11.86
N ILE A 5 4.80 0.23 -12.32
CA ILE A 5 5.60 -0.65 -11.46
C ILE A 5 6.26 0.13 -10.33
N MET A 6 6.77 1.34 -10.60
CA MET A 6 7.37 2.19 -9.59
C MET A 6 6.32 2.64 -8.54
N HIS A 7 5.12 3.04 -8.97
CA HIS A 7 4.03 3.41 -8.07
C HIS A 7 3.56 2.23 -7.21
N LEU A 8 3.47 1.03 -7.80
CA LEU A 8 3.13 -0.20 -7.11
C LEU A 8 4.19 -0.54 -6.05
N ALA A 9 5.47 -0.50 -6.43
CA ALA A 9 6.58 -0.78 -5.52
C ALA A 9 6.66 0.21 -4.35
N ILE A 10 6.42 1.51 -4.61
CA ILE A 10 6.37 2.53 -3.55
C ILE A 10 5.16 2.28 -2.63
N ALA A 11 4.00 1.93 -3.19
CA ALA A 11 2.82 1.62 -2.39
C ALA A 11 3.03 0.39 -1.49
N ASP A 12 3.54 -0.72 -2.03
CA ASP A 12 3.88 -1.93 -1.28
C ASP A 12 4.92 -1.66 -0.18
N LEU A 13 5.97 -0.90 -0.48
CA LEU A 13 7.01 -0.58 0.49
C LEU A 13 6.46 0.32 1.61
N THR A 14 5.58 1.25 1.30
CA THR A 14 4.92 2.13 2.29
C THR A 14 3.95 1.33 3.17
N VAL A 15 3.16 0.44 2.56
CA VAL A 15 2.22 -0.45 3.26
C VAL A 15 2.99 -1.39 4.19
N GLY A 16 4.06 -2.01 3.68
CA GLY A 16 4.91 -2.92 4.43
C GLY A 16 5.58 -2.22 5.60
N VAL A 17 6.19 -1.05 5.39
CA VAL A 17 6.83 -0.28 6.47
C VAL A 17 5.82 0.12 7.52
N ILE A 18 4.67 0.70 7.16
CA ILE A 18 3.72 1.18 8.16
C ILE A 18 3.05 0.03 8.90
N ASN A 19 2.54 -1.00 8.23
CA ASN A 19 1.88 -2.11 8.92
C ASN A 19 2.87 -2.94 9.74
N VAL A 20 4.00 -3.36 9.15
CA VAL A 20 4.94 -4.27 9.82
C VAL A 20 5.67 -3.58 10.97
N LEU A 21 6.13 -2.32 10.82
CA LEU A 21 6.71 -1.61 11.98
C LEU A 21 5.67 -1.40 13.07
N THR A 22 4.42 -1.05 12.72
CA THR A 22 3.37 -0.84 13.72
C THR A 22 3.07 -2.12 14.49
N ASP A 23 2.96 -3.25 13.81
CA ASP A 23 2.78 -4.56 14.45
C ASP A 23 3.98 -4.95 15.33
N ILE A 24 5.22 -4.72 14.86
CA ILE A 24 6.44 -4.95 15.66
C ILE A 24 6.43 -4.09 16.92
N ILE A 25 6.16 -2.79 16.80
CA ILE A 25 6.12 -1.87 17.93
C ILE A 25 5.03 -2.32 18.91
N TRP A 26 3.83 -2.65 18.42
CA TRP A 26 2.74 -3.12 19.28
C TRP A 26 3.14 -4.38 20.08
N ARG A 27 3.80 -5.32 19.41
CA ARG A 27 4.23 -6.59 19.99
C ARG A 27 5.43 -6.45 20.93
N THR A 28 6.31 -5.48 20.68
CA THR A 28 7.46 -5.18 21.55
C THR A 28 7.05 -4.40 22.80
N THR A 29 6.12 -3.45 22.69
CA THR A 29 5.86 -2.55 23.81
C THR A 29 4.93 -3.17 24.87
N VAL A 30 4.00 -4.07 24.50
CA VAL A 30 2.99 -4.76 25.35
C VAL A 30 2.06 -3.82 26.17
N ALA A 31 2.51 -2.63 26.53
CA ALA A 31 1.79 -1.48 27.06
C ALA A 31 2.25 -0.20 26.32
N PHE A 32 1.29 0.56 25.78
CA PHE A 32 1.57 1.78 25.03
C PHE A 32 1.83 2.94 26.00
N TYR A 33 3.09 3.34 26.17
CA TYR A 33 3.49 4.51 26.99
C TYR A 33 3.65 5.80 26.17
N ALA A 34 3.27 5.78 24.89
CA ALA A 34 3.29 6.98 24.05
C ALA A 34 2.06 7.85 24.31
N ASP A 35 2.23 9.17 24.17
CA ASP A 35 1.17 10.17 24.34
C ASP A 35 -0.11 9.81 23.55
N ASN A 36 -1.28 10.24 24.04
CA ASN A 36 -2.59 9.95 23.43
C ASN A 36 -2.65 10.28 21.92
N ILE A 37 -1.91 11.30 21.49
CA ILE A 37 -1.82 11.73 20.09
C ILE A 37 -1.14 10.65 19.23
N ALA A 38 -0.04 10.07 19.71
CA ALA A 38 0.69 9.03 18.98
C ALA A 38 -0.15 7.75 18.83
N CYS A 39 -0.91 7.36 19.86
CA CYS A 39 -1.79 6.20 19.80
C CYS A 39 -2.90 6.36 18.74
N LYS A 40 -3.54 7.55 18.70
CA LYS A 40 -4.55 7.87 17.66
C LYS A 40 -3.95 7.90 16.27
N LEU A 41 -2.77 8.51 16.09
CA LEU A 41 -2.11 8.61 14.79
C LEU A 41 -1.77 7.23 14.25
N ILE A 42 -1.23 6.34 15.09
CA ILE A 42 -0.85 4.99 14.68
C ILE A 42 -2.07 4.16 14.28
N LYS A 43 -3.16 4.22 15.05
CA LYS A 43 -4.40 3.54 14.67
C LYS A 43 -5.02 4.09 13.39
N TYR A 44 -4.95 5.40 13.19
CA TYR A 44 -5.40 6.04 11.95
C TYR A 44 -4.56 5.62 10.74
N LEU A 45 -3.24 5.60 10.88
CA LEU A 45 -2.31 5.16 9.82
C LEU A 45 -2.52 3.69 9.47
N GLN A 46 -2.74 2.82 10.47
CA GLN A 46 -3.01 1.40 10.24
C GLN A 46 -4.28 1.21 9.38
N ALA A 47 -5.35 1.95 9.68
CA ALA A 47 -6.59 1.91 8.89
C ALA A 47 -6.38 2.47 7.46
N LEU A 48 -5.70 3.61 7.33
CA LEU A 48 -5.40 4.21 6.03
C LEU A 48 -4.63 3.25 5.11
N VAL A 49 -3.64 2.54 5.65
CA VAL A 49 -2.81 1.62 4.90
C VAL A 49 -3.58 0.40 4.42
N THR A 50 -4.44 -0.17 5.28
CA THR A 50 -5.32 -1.27 4.87
C THR A 50 -6.25 -0.86 3.72
N TYR A 51 -6.82 0.35 3.79
CA TYR A 51 -7.63 0.90 2.69
C TYR A 51 -6.79 1.16 1.44
N SER A 52 -5.56 1.66 1.58
CA SER A 52 -4.68 1.88 0.42
C SER A 52 -4.36 0.59 -0.32
N SER A 53 -4.17 -0.54 0.38
CA SER A 53 -3.87 -1.83 -0.25
C SER A 53 -5.01 -2.32 -1.14
N THR A 54 -6.28 -2.15 -0.73
CA THR A 54 -7.43 -2.54 -1.56
C THR A 54 -7.55 -1.66 -2.80
N TYR A 55 -7.30 -0.35 -2.69
CA TYR A 55 -7.28 0.54 -3.86
C TYR A 55 -6.19 0.16 -4.86
N VAL A 56 -5.00 -0.21 -4.39
CA VAL A 56 -3.88 -0.64 -5.26
C VAL A 56 -4.22 -1.95 -5.98
N LEU A 57 -4.83 -2.92 -5.29
CA LEU A 57 -5.30 -4.17 -5.91
C LEU A 57 -6.37 -3.93 -6.98
N VAL A 58 -7.29 -3.00 -6.76
CA VAL A 58 -8.30 -2.61 -7.75
C VAL A 58 -7.66 -1.89 -8.94
N ALA A 59 -6.71 -1.00 -8.72
CA ALA A 59 -5.98 -0.36 -9.81
C ALA A 59 -5.21 -1.39 -10.66
N LEU A 60 -4.61 -2.39 -10.03
CA LEU A 60 -3.92 -3.49 -10.71
C LEU A 60 -4.88 -4.35 -11.54
N SER A 61 -6.07 -4.69 -11.00
CA SER A 61 -7.05 -5.47 -11.76
C SER A 61 -7.59 -4.71 -12.97
N VAL A 62 -7.78 -3.39 -12.86
CA VAL A 62 -8.15 -2.52 -13.98
C VAL A 62 -7.04 -2.44 -15.02
N ASP A 63 -5.77 -2.29 -14.63
CA ASP A 63 -4.62 -2.33 -15.56
C ASP A 63 -4.56 -3.65 -16.33
N ARG A 64 -4.73 -4.79 -15.64
CA ARG A 64 -4.78 -6.11 -16.29
C ARG A 64 -5.96 -6.23 -17.23
N TYR A 65 -7.13 -5.73 -16.83
CA TYR A 65 -8.32 -5.73 -17.69
C TYR A 65 -8.10 -4.90 -18.95
N ASP A 66 -7.56 -3.69 -18.83
CA ASP A 66 -7.30 -2.81 -19.97
C ASP A 66 -6.22 -3.38 -20.90
N ALA A 67 -5.14 -3.97 -20.35
CA ALA A 67 -4.11 -4.62 -21.15
C ALA A 67 -4.62 -5.82 -21.98
N ILE A 68 -5.68 -6.49 -21.52
CA ILE A 68 -6.31 -7.63 -22.21
C ILE A 68 -7.41 -7.16 -23.16
N ALA A 69 -8.23 -6.19 -22.75
CA ALA A 69 -9.36 -5.67 -23.54
C ALA A 69 -8.90 -4.75 -24.68
N HIS A 70 -7.85 -3.96 -24.44
CA HIS A 70 -7.17 -3.15 -25.44
C HIS A 70 -5.73 -3.65 -25.53
N PRO A 71 -5.45 -4.70 -26.34
CA PRO A 71 -4.07 -5.06 -26.62
C PRO A 71 -3.44 -3.84 -27.27
N MET A 72 -2.63 -3.10 -26.50
CA MET A 72 -1.85 -1.99 -27.05
C MET A 72 -1.12 -2.56 -28.26
N ASN A 73 -1.45 -2.04 -29.45
CA ASN A 73 -0.65 -2.29 -30.64
C ASN A 73 0.74 -1.76 -30.31
N PHE A 74 1.61 -2.63 -29.83
CA PHE A 74 3.04 -2.46 -29.97
C PHE A 74 3.28 -2.45 -31.48
N SER A 75 3.12 -1.28 -32.08
CA SER A 75 3.63 -1.01 -33.42
C SER A 75 5.13 -1.18 -33.30
N THR A 76 5.59 -2.39 -33.63
CA THR A 76 6.94 -2.66 -34.05
C THR A 76 7.32 -1.61 -35.09
N SER A 77 8.19 -0.69 -34.70
CA SER A 77 8.99 0.12 -35.63
C SER A 77 10.41 0.18 -35.12
#